data_AF-A0A950RDN2-F1
#
_entry.id   AF-A0A950RDN2-F1
#
_cell.length_a   1.000
_cell.length_b   1.000
_cell.length_c   1.000
_cell.angle_alpha   90.00
_cell.angle_beta   90.00
_cell.angle_gamma   90.00
#
_symmetry.space_group_name_H-M   'P 1'
#
loop_
_entity.id
_entity.type
_entity.pdbx_description
1 polymer ?
#
loop_
_entity_poly.entity_id
_entity_poly.type
_entity_poly.pdbx_seq_one_letter_code
_entity_poly.pdbx_strand_id
1 'polypeptide(L)'
;MTDDADNYAPVATECEARDLPVRGELPRELNGTLFRNGPNPQFPSGHHWFLGDGMIHAFTLRDGRAAYRNRWVRTPKFLAERQAGRALGGALFREGGLANTNILAHAGRLLALEEAHAPIEIDPVSLETIGPRPLGGAGPVTAHPKIDAETGEMWFFGYSAGGPLSAAMRFGAVDRAGAVTALGRFDAPYCSMVHDFILTERHAVFPIMPLAGSLVRAMAGGLPFAWQPELGGHIGVMRRGGGAESLRWFRAETGYVFHVMNAWEEDGRLLADVMRYEEPPLFPRADGQPTDPARTRARLCRWRIDPEGGTDAFTQDVLDDLSGEFPRVDDRRAGRPYRHGWFVASRGDPFDT
;
A
#
# COMPACT_ATOMS: atom_id res chain seq x y z
N MET A 1 27.15 -26.67 -7.44
CA MET A 1 27.31 -25.35 -6.81
C MET A 1 25.95 -24.71 -6.87
N THR A 2 25.36 -24.58 -5.67
CA THR A 2 24.00 -24.14 -5.37
C THR A 2 24.05 -22.64 -5.11
N ASP A 3 23.59 -21.83 -6.06
CA ASP A 3 23.50 -20.38 -5.90
C ASP A 3 22.04 -19.99 -5.60
N ASP A 4 21.83 -19.53 -4.38
CA ASP A 4 20.79 -18.64 -3.83
C ASP A 4 19.64 -18.14 -4.73
N ALA A 5 18.82 -19.04 -5.29
CA ALA A 5 17.61 -18.71 -6.05
C ALA A 5 16.28 -19.21 -5.43
N ASP A 6 16.26 -19.72 -4.19
CA ASP A 6 15.13 -20.52 -3.66
C ASP A 6 14.10 -19.77 -2.77
N ASN A 7 14.26 -18.47 -2.50
CA ASN A 7 13.35 -17.74 -1.58
C ASN A 7 12.09 -17.13 -2.24
N TYR A 8 11.93 -17.26 -3.56
CA TYR A 8 10.80 -16.66 -4.30
C TYR A 8 9.80 -17.69 -4.84
N ALA A 9 9.98 -18.97 -4.52
CA ALA A 9 9.08 -20.02 -4.96
C ALA A 9 7.69 -19.86 -4.30
N PRO A 10 6.59 -20.08 -5.03
CA PRO A 10 5.25 -20.03 -4.44
C PRO A 10 5.06 -21.08 -3.35
N VAL A 11 4.35 -20.72 -2.29
CA VAL A 11 3.83 -21.66 -1.29
C VAL A 11 2.72 -22.47 -1.93
N ALA A 12 3.00 -23.76 -2.16
CA ALA A 12 2.08 -24.66 -2.88
C ALA A 12 0.93 -25.23 -2.03
N THR A 13 0.90 -24.95 -0.72
CA THR A 13 -0.06 -25.59 0.21
C THR A 13 -0.70 -24.62 1.19
N GLU A 14 -1.96 -24.88 1.51
CA GLU A 14 -2.62 -24.33 2.70
C GLU A 14 -2.49 -25.33 3.85
N CYS A 15 -2.13 -24.84 5.02
CA CYS A 15 -1.96 -25.68 6.19
C CYS A 15 -2.45 -24.99 7.47
N GLU A 16 -2.47 -25.76 8.54
CA GLU A 16 -2.77 -25.33 9.90
C GLU A 16 -1.83 -26.08 10.84
N ALA A 17 -1.14 -25.34 11.69
CA ALA A 17 -0.31 -25.87 12.76
C ALA A 17 -0.77 -25.25 14.08
N ARG A 18 -1.33 -26.07 14.97
CA ARG A 18 -1.94 -25.59 16.23
C ARG A 18 -0.93 -25.29 17.34
N ASP A 19 0.27 -25.85 17.26
CA ASP A 19 1.35 -25.65 18.23
C ASP A 19 2.68 -25.63 17.46
N LEU A 20 3.24 -24.44 17.28
CA LEU A 20 4.53 -24.25 16.62
C LEU A 20 5.67 -24.45 17.63
N PRO A 21 6.80 -25.04 17.22
CA PRO A 21 7.98 -25.11 18.06
C PRO A 21 8.54 -23.69 18.30
N VAL A 22 8.77 -23.35 19.57
CA VAL A 22 9.34 -22.07 20.00
C VAL A 22 10.78 -22.30 20.47
N ARG A 23 11.71 -21.49 19.95
CA ARG A 23 13.08 -21.39 20.48
C ARG A 23 13.21 -20.08 21.23
N GLY A 24 13.63 -20.12 22.49
CA GLY A 24 13.56 -18.99 23.41
C GLY A 24 12.24 -18.98 24.19
N GLU A 25 11.77 -17.79 24.60
CA GLU A 25 10.53 -17.62 25.36
C GLU A 25 9.62 -16.59 24.68
N LEU A 26 8.37 -16.97 24.41
CA LEU A 26 7.34 -16.02 23.96
C LEU A 26 6.71 -15.34 25.18
N PRO A 27 6.66 -14.00 25.24
CA PRO A 27 6.00 -13.28 26.33
C PRO A 27 4.53 -13.70 26.46
N ARG A 28 4.10 -14.05 27.68
CA ARG A 28 2.76 -14.60 27.94
C ARG A 28 1.67 -13.55 27.78
N GLU A 29 2.04 -12.28 27.87
CA GLU A 29 1.16 -11.13 27.76
C GLU A 29 0.75 -10.86 26.30
N LEU A 30 1.51 -11.36 25.32
CA LEU A 30 1.17 -11.22 23.89
C LEU A 30 0.02 -12.16 23.52
N ASN A 31 -1.16 -11.58 23.35
CA ASN A 31 -2.40 -12.28 23.02
C ASN A 31 -3.06 -11.62 21.82
N GLY A 32 -2.98 -12.28 20.67
CA GLY A 32 -3.50 -11.73 19.41
C GLY A 32 -2.96 -12.46 18.19
N THR A 33 -3.26 -11.93 17.01
CA THR A 33 -2.87 -12.53 15.74
C THR A 33 -2.13 -11.53 14.88
N LEU A 34 -0.92 -11.91 14.44
CA LEU A 34 -0.21 -11.21 13.38
C LEU A 34 -0.68 -11.77 12.03
N PHE A 35 -1.39 -10.95 11.26
CA PHE A 35 -1.72 -11.25 9.88
C PHE A 35 -0.66 -10.67 8.95
N ARG A 36 -0.27 -11.44 7.94
CA ARG A 36 0.53 -11.01 6.81
C ARG A 36 -0.18 -11.42 5.53
N ASN A 37 -0.09 -10.60 4.50
CA ASN A 37 -0.63 -10.89 3.18
C ASN A 37 0.47 -10.63 2.15
N GLY A 38 0.43 -11.37 1.05
CA GLY A 38 1.42 -11.25 0.00
C GLY A 38 1.02 -11.99 -1.27
N PRO A 39 1.68 -11.68 -2.40
CA PRO A 39 1.48 -12.36 -3.66
C PRO A 39 1.99 -13.81 -3.59
N ASN A 40 1.13 -14.76 -3.91
CA ASN A 40 1.45 -16.18 -3.98
C ASN A 40 0.65 -16.83 -5.13
N PRO A 41 1.19 -16.86 -6.36
CA PRO A 41 0.45 -17.34 -7.52
C PRO A 41 0.06 -18.83 -7.40
N GLN A 42 -1.21 -19.17 -7.65
CA GLN A 42 -1.65 -20.57 -7.60
C GLN A 42 -1.15 -21.39 -8.81
N PHE A 43 -0.94 -20.73 -9.95
CA PHE A 43 -0.40 -21.34 -11.17
C PHE A 43 0.82 -20.57 -11.66
N PRO A 44 1.70 -21.19 -12.46
CA PRO A 44 2.77 -20.45 -13.13
C PRO A 44 2.20 -19.24 -13.90
N SER A 45 2.61 -18.06 -13.48
CA SER A 45 2.28 -16.77 -14.09
C SER A 45 3.60 -16.02 -14.33
N GLY A 46 3.61 -15.05 -15.25
CA GLY A 46 4.82 -14.27 -15.55
C GLY A 46 5.52 -13.67 -14.32
N HIS A 47 6.80 -13.31 -14.47
CA HIS A 47 7.76 -13.06 -13.39
C HIS A 47 7.61 -11.72 -12.62
N HIS A 48 6.42 -11.11 -12.55
CA HIS A 48 6.27 -9.85 -11.82
C HIS A 48 5.75 -10.06 -10.39
N TRP A 49 6.48 -9.53 -9.39
CA TRP A 49 6.23 -9.78 -7.97
C TRP A 49 4.81 -9.45 -7.52
N PHE A 50 4.18 -8.41 -8.06
CA PHE A 50 2.83 -7.99 -7.63
C PHE A 50 1.66 -8.78 -8.24
N LEU A 51 1.89 -9.74 -9.14
CA LEU A 51 0.81 -10.39 -9.91
C LEU A 51 0.25 -11.68 -9.29
N GLY A 52 0.82 -12.16 -8.17
CA GLY A 52 0.36 -13.39 -7.51
C GLY A 52 -0.96 -13.21 -6.75
N ASP A 53 -1.75 -14.28 -6.64
CA ASP A 53 -2.97 -14.28 -5.81
C ASP A 53 -2.64 -14.02 -4.34
N GLY A 54 -3.49 -13.31 -3.61
CA GLY A 54 -3.25 -13.04 -2.19
C GLY A 54 -3.24 -14.32 -1.36
N MET A 55 -2.17 -14.53 -0.58
CA MET A 55 -2.14 -15.54 0.47
C MET A 55 -1.94 -14.88 1.83
N ILE A 56 -2.90 -15.14 2.72
CA ILE A 56 -2.88 -14.65 4.09
C ILE A 56 -2.17 -15.69 4.95
N HIS A 57 -1.27 -15.21 5.79
CA HIS A 57 -0.58 -15.95 6.83
C HIS A 57 -0.99 -15.36 8.19
N ALA A 58 -1.42 -16.20 9.12
CA ALA A 58 -1.82 -15.80 10.46
C ALA A 58 -0.96 -16.52 11.50
N PHE A 59 -0.28 -15.75 12.35
CA PHE A 59 0.42 -16.24 13.53
C PHE A 59 -0.36 -15.82 14.77
N THR A 60 -1.03 -16.78 15.42
CA THR A 60 -1.80 -16.51 16.65
C THR A 60 -0.92 -16.79 17.86
N LEU A 61 -0.71 -15.77 18.70
CA LEU A 61 0.03 -15.87 19.95
C LEU A 61 -0.94 -15.84 21.12
N ARG A 62 -0.77 -16.79 22.05
CA ARG A 62 -1.59 -16.86 23.27
C ARG A 62 -0.86 -17.62 24.36
N ASP A 63 -0.80 -17.05 25.55
CA ASP A 63 -0.28 -17.71 26.76
C ASP A 63 1.11 -18.36 26.56
N GLY A 64 2.00 -17.70 25.80
CA GLY A 64 3.36 -18.19 25.49
C GLY A 64 3.43 -19.26 24.39
N ARG A 65 2.35 -19.49 23.65
CA ARG A 65 2.26 -20.43 22.52
C ARG A 65 2.02 -19.70 21.21
N ALA A 66 2.36 -20.36 20.10
CA ALA A 66 2.12 -19.87 18.75
C ALA A 66 1.40 -20.92 17.89
N ALA A 67 0.42 -20.49 17.12
CA ALA A 67 -0.24 -21.28 16.08
C ALA A 67 -0.12 -20.57 14.73
N TYR A 68 -0.15 -21.34 13.64
CA TYR A 68 -0.04 -20.85 12.27
C TYR A 68 -1.16 -21.38 11.39
N ARG A 69 -1.66 -20.52 10.49
CA ARG A 69 -2.58 -20.89 9.41
C ARG A 69 -2.29 -20.02 8.19
N ASN A 70 -2.40 -20.60 6.99
CA ASN A 70 -2.43 -19.81 5.76
C ASN A 70 -3.61 -20.19 4.86
N ARG A 71 -4.18 -19.22 4.14
CA ARG A 71 -5.20 -19.43 3.11
C ARG A 71 -4.99 -18.47 1.95
N TRP A 72 -5.16 -18.93 0.71
CA TRP A 72 -5.37 -18.01 -0.41
C TRP A 72 -6.70 -17.29 -0.25
N VAL A 73 -6.71 -16.01 -0.61
CA VAL A 73 -7.94 -15.25 -0.78
C VAL A 73 -8.69 -15.80 -2.00
N ARG A 74 -9.92 -16.26 -1.80
CA ARG A 74 -10.76 -16.84 -2.85
C ARG A 74 -11.42 -15.74 -3.68
N THR A 75 -10.62 -14.96 -4.39
CA THR A 75 -11.12 -13.92 -5.30
C THR A 75 -11.83 -14.54 -6.51
N PRO A 76 -12.70 -13.79 -7.23
CA PRO A 76 -13.29 -14.28 -8.47
C PRO A 76 -12.26 -14.77 -9.49
N LYS A 77 -11.12 -14.06 -9.62
CA LYS A 77 -9.98 -14.49 -10.45
C LYS A 77 -9.46 -15.85 -10.00
N PHE A 78 -9.12 -15.99 -8.72
CA PHE A 78 -8.57 -17.22 -8.16
C PHE A 78 -9.48 -18.43 -8.44
N LEU A 79 -10.79 -18.26 -8.22
CA LEU A 79 -11.80 -19.31 -8.45
C LEU A 79 -11.90 -19.70 -9.92
N ALA A 80 -11.91 -18.71 -10.83
CA ALA A 80 -11.97 -18.95 -12.26
C ALA A 80 -10.72 -19.66 -12.79
N GLU A 81 -9.52 -19.25 -12.36
CA GLU A 81 -8.27 -19.92 -12.71
C GLU A 81 -8.25 -21.35 -12.19
N ARG A 82 -8.73 -21.56 -10.95
CA ARG A 82 -8.83 -22.89 -10.36
C ARG A 82 -9.80 -23.80 -11.13
N GLN A 83 -10.92 -23.26 -11.60
CA GLN A 83 -11.87 -23.98 -12.45
C GLN A 83 -11.25 -24.32 -13.82
N ALA A 84 -10.45 -23.42 -14.39
CA ALA A 84 -9.78 -23.62 -15.68
C ALA A 84 -8.53 -24.50 -15.59
N GLY A 85 -7.98 -24.72 -14.39
CA GLY A 85 -6.73 -25.46 -14.18
C GLY A 85 -5.48 -24.75 -14.70
N ARG A 86 -5.55 -23.43 -14.93
CA ARG A 86 -4.45 -22.60 -15.46
C ARG A 86 -4.68 -21.12 -15.16
N ALA A 87 -3.60 -20.33 -15.25
CA ALA A 87 -3.71 -18.87 -15.23
C ALA A 87 -4.57 -18.36 -16.40
N LEU A 88 -5.45 -17.39 -16.12
CA LEU A 88 -6.37 -16.78 -17.09
C LEU A 88 -6.01 -15.33 -17.42
N GLY A 89 -5.06 -14.72 -16.69
CA GLY A 89 -4.64 -13.32 -16.88
C GLY A 89 -5.59 -12.34 -16.18
N GLY A 90 -5.04 -11.37 -15.46
CA GLY A 90 -5.81 -10.50 -14.56
C GLY A 90 -6.79 -9.55 -15.25
N ALA A 91 -6.55 -9.18 -16.51
CA ALA A 91 -7.35 -8.19 -17.24
C ALA A 91 -8.82 -8.60 -17.49
N LEU A 92 -9.15 -9.89 -17.31
CA LEU A 92 -10.52 -10.39 -17.47
C LEU A 92 -11.43 -10.12 -16.25
N PHE A 93 -10.87 -9.74 -15.10
CA PHE A 93 -11.63 -9.66 -13.85
C PHE A 93 -11.78 -8.22 -13.40
N ARG A 94 -13.02 -7.72 -13.46
CA ARG A 94 -13.38 -6.36 -13.01
C ARG A 94 -13.64 -6.26 -11.50
N GLU A 95 -13.83 -7.40 -10.83
CA GLU A 95 -14.18 -7.47 -9.41
C GLU A 95 -13.23 -8.40 -8.65
N GLY A 96 -12.88 -7.99 -7.44
CA GLY A 96 -12.20 -8.81 -6.44
C GLY A 96 -10.70 -9.01 -6.60
N GLY A 97 -10.08 -8.44 -7.64
CA GLY A 97 -8.63 -8.24 -7.75
C GLY A 97 -7.74 -9.45 -7.38
N LEU A 98 -6.55 -9.13 -6.89
CA LEU A 98 -5.61 -10.12 -6.31
C LEU A 98 -5.73 -10.20 -4.78
N ALA A 99 -6.16 -9.09 -4.14
CA ALA A 99 -6.25 -8.95 -2.68
C ALA A 99 -4.97 -9.40 -1.96
N ASN A 100 -3.80 -8.98 -2.46
CA ASN A 100 -2.49 -9.52 -2.11
C ASN A 100 -1.52 -8.51 -1.48
N THR A 101 -1.88 -7.23 -1.38
CA THR A 101 -0.93 -6.17 -1.00
C THR A 101 -0.88 -5.96 0.51
N ASN A 102 -2.04 -5.90 1.17
CA ASN A 102 -2.12 -5.64 2.60
C ASN A 102 -3.29 -6.39 3.26
N ILE A 103 -3.28 -6.46 4.58
CA ILE A 103 -4.36 -6.97 5.41
C ILE A 103 -4.48 -6.17 6.71
N LEU A 104 -5.68 -5.74 7.07
CA LEU A 104 -5.92 -4.97 8.29
C LEU A 104 -7.29 -5.23 8.90
N ALA A 105 -7.40 -4.94 10.19
CA ALA A 105 -8.66 -5.03 10.92
C ALA A 105 -9.29 -3.64 11.12
N HIS A 106 -10.58 -3.52 10.84
CA HIS A 106 -11.36 -2.31 11.10
C HIS A 106 -12.84 -2.68 11.28
N ALA A 107 -13.54 -2.00 12.21
CA ALA A 107 -14.97 -2.21 12.49
C ALA A 107 -15.36 -3.69 12.71
N GLY A 108 -14.51 -4.47 13.38
CA GLY A 108 -14.74 -5.89 13.66
C GLY A 108 -14.55 -6.82 12.45
N ARG A 109 -13.98 -6.32 11.34
CA ARG A 109 -13.74 -7.05 10.10
C ARG A 109 -12.26 -7.13 9.79
N LEU A 110 -11.83 -8.20 9.12
CA LEU A 110 -10.49 -8.33 8.56
C LEU A 110 -10.59 -8.16 7.04
N LEU A 111 -9.84 -7.21 6.48
CA LEU A 111 -9.91 -6.81 5.08
C LEU A 111 -8.58 -7.10 4.40
N ALA A 112 -8.60 -7.90 3.34
CA ALA A 112 -7.49 -8.07 2.41
C ALA A 112 -7.62 -7.04 1.27
N LEU A 113 -6.54 -6.32 0.97
CA LEU A 113 -6.57 -5.15 0.10
C LEU A 113 -5.61 -5.29 -1.08
N GLU A 114 -6.03 -4.73 -2.22
CA GLU A 114 -5.24 -4.51 -3.43
C GLU A 114 -5.81 -3.26 -4.12
N GLU A 115 -4.92 -2.43 -4.66
CA GLU A 115 -5.15 -1.00 -4.90
C GLU A 115 -6.20 -0.70 -5.99
N ALA A 116 -6.46 -1.64 -6.91
CA ALA A 116 -7.38 -1.45 -8.02
C ALA A 116 -8.84 -1.83 -7.73
N HIS A 117 -9.14 -2.49 -6.61
CA HIS A 117 -10.47 -3.06 -6.35
C HIS A 117 -10.99 -2.74 -4.95
N ALA A 118 -12.24 -3.14 -4.68
CA ALA A 118 -12.79 -3.14 -3.33
C ALA A 118 -12.07 -4.20 -2.47
N PRO A 119 -11.92 -3.97 -1.14
CA PRO A 119 -11.37 -4.95 -0.23
C PRO A 119 -12.17 -6.25 -0.22
N ILE A 120 -11.51 -7.35 0.12
CA ILE A 120 -12.14 -8.64 0.37
C ILE A 120 -12.18 -8.89 1.89
N GLU A 121 -13.35 -9.14 2.45
CA GLU A 121 -13.48 -9.53 3.86
C GLU A 121 -13.10 -10.99 4.05
N ILE A 122 -12.42 -11.24 5.16
CA ILE A 122 -11.84 -12.51 5.57
C ILE A 122 -12.33 -12.82 6.99
N ASP A 123 -12.68 -14.07 7.25
CA ASP A 123 -12.91 -14.52 8.63
C ASP A 123 -11.57 -14.52 9.39
N PRO A 124 -11.43 -13.77 10.49
CA PRO A 124 -10.14 -13.59 11.17
C PRO A 124 -9.65 -14.85 11.89
N VAL A 125 -10.52 -15.85 12.07
CA VAL A 125 -10.17 -17.13 12.67
C VAL A 125 -9.82 -18.10 11.55
N SER A 126 -10.78 -18.54 10.75
CA SER A 126 -10.62 -19.58 9.71
C SER A 126 -9.78 -19.15 8.51
N LEU A 127 -9.63 -17.83 8.30
CA LEU A 127 -9.11 -17.22 7.08
C LEU A 127 -9.94 -17.53 5.83
N GLU A 128 -11.17 -17.99 6.00
CA GLU A 128 -12.10 -18.18 4.88
C GLU A 128 -12.50 -16.83 4.30
N THR A 129 -12.59 -16.79 2.97
CA THR A 129 -13.02 -15.59 2.26
C THR A 129 -14.53 -15.40 2.42
N ILE A 130 -14.92 -14.28 2.99
CA ILE A 130 -16.33 -13.87 3.12
C ILE A 130 -16.80 -13.17 1.83
N GLY A 131 -15.93 -12.36 1.21
CA GLY A 131 -16.18 -11.77 -0.12
C GLY A 131 -16.01 -10.25 -0.17
N PRO A 132 -16.33 -9.61 -1.31
CA PRO A 132 -16.09 -8.17 -1.50
C PRO A 132 -16.82 -7.28 -0.47
N ARG A 133 -16.14 -6.22 -0.06
CA ARG A 133 -16.64 -5.17 0.85
C ARG A 133 -16.31 -3.77 0.34
N PRO A 134 -17.12 -3.24 -0.59
CA PRO A 134 -16.99 -1.87 -1.04
C PRO A 134 -17.16 -0.89 0.13
N LEU A 135 -16.29 0.12 0.22
CA LEU A 135 -16.37 1.18 1.21
C LEU A 135 -17.03 2.40 0.55
N GLY A 136 -18.31 2.66 0.81
CA GLY A 136 -19.05 3.76 0.16
C GLY A 136 -19.33 3.51 -1.34
N GLY A 137 -19.62 2.27 -1.72
CA GLY A 137 -19.97 1.89 -3.09
C GLY A 137 -18.79 1.41 -3.94
N ALA A 138 -19.09 0.92 -5.14
CA ALA A 138 -18.14 0.27 -6.02
C ALA A 138 -16.98 1.18 -6.45
N GLY A 139 -15.77 0.61 -6.51
CA GLY A 139 -14.56 1.27 -7.02
C GLY A 139 -13.31 0.90 -6.23
N PRO A 140 -12.16 1.47 -6.61
CA PRO A 140 -10.86 1.15 -6.03
C PRO A 140 -10.75 1.64 -4.58
N VAL A 141 -10.05 0.87 -3.77
CA VAL A 141 -9.64 1.23 -2.41
C VAL A 141 -8.15 0.91 -2.29
N THR A 142 -7.37 1.87 -1.82
CA THR A 142 -5.94 1.71 -1.56
C THR A 142 -5.67 0.51 -0.66
N ALA A 143 -4.51 -0.13 -0.87
CA ALA A 143 -4.00 -1.11 0.06
C ALA A 143 -3.48 -0.49 1.37
N HIS A 144 -3.34 0.84 1.44
CA HIS A 144 -2.78 1.55 2.58
C HIS A 144 -3.75 2.55 3.22
N PRO A 145 -4.96 2.14 3.63
CA PRO A 145 -5.82 3.04 4.38
C PRO A 145 -5.17 3.37 5.73
N LYS A 146 -5.45 4.56 6.26
CA LYS A 146 -4.89 5.03 7.53
C LYS A 146 -5.99 5.10 8.57
N ILE A 147 -5.73 4.54 9.75
CA ILE A 147 -6.64 4.58 10.89
C ILE A 147 -6.15 5.68 11.84
N ASP A 148 -7.03 6.63 12.14
CA ASP A 148 -6.78 7.63 13.18
C ASP A 148 -6.76 6.95 14.55
N ALA A 149 -5.62 7.00 15.22
CA ALA A 149 -5.41 6.32 16.50
C ALA A 149 -6.34 6.81 17.63
N GLU A 150 -6.89 8.02 17.51
CA GLU A 150 -7.77 8.61 18.53
C GLU A 150 -9.24 8.29 18.25
N THR A 151 -9.70 8.53 17.01
CA THR A 151 -11.12 8.38 16.66
C THR A 151 -11.46 6.97 16.22
N GLY A 152 -10.50 6.19 15.72
CA GLY A 152 -10.72 4.91 15.06
C GLY A 152 -11.36 5.04 13.67
N GLU A 153 -11.47 6.27 13.15
CA GLU A 153 -11.87 6.52 11.77
C GLU A 153 -10.79 6.02 10.81
N MET A 154 -11.17 5.29 9.78
CA MET A 154 -10.28 4.83 8.72
C MET A 154 -10.51 5.66 7.46
N TRP A 155 -9.46 6.33 7.00
CA TRP A 155 -9.44 7.02 5.72
C TRP A 155 -8.85 6.14 4.62
N PHE A 156 -9.39 6.29 3.42
CA PHE A 156 -8.92 5.59 2.23
C PHE A 156 -9.05 6.47 0.99
N PHE A 157 -8.36 6.07 -0.07
CA PHE A 157 -8.51 6.65 -1.41
C PHE A 157 -8.54 5.55 -2.47
N GLY A 158 -8.71 5.93 -3.73
CA GLY A 158 -8.46 5.06 -4.88
C GLY A 158 -8.14 5.88 -6.12
N TYR A 159 -7.08 5.50 -6.86
CA TYR A 159 -6.73 6.12 -8.14
C TYR A 159 -7.43 5.41 -9.30
N SER A 160 -7.45 6.02 -10.49
CA SER A 160 -8.20 5.49 -11.65
C SER A 160 -9.70 5.29 -11.37
N ALA A 161 -10.28 6.13 -10.52
CA ALA A 161 -11.68 6.03 -10.07
C ALA A 161 -12.71 6.43 -11.14
N GLY A 162 -12.27 7.04 -12.24
CA GLY A 162 -13.06 7.35 -13.43
C GLY A 162 -13.04 6.26 -14.50
N GLY A 163 -12.32 5.15 -14.24
CA GLY A 163 -12.06 4.08 -15.21
C GLY A 163 -10.56 3.80 -15.37
N PRO A 164 -10.18 2.73 -16.08
CA PRO A 164 -8.80 2.30 -16.22
C PRO A 164 -7.90 3.44 -16.71
N LEU A 165 -6.84 3.72 -15.95
CA LEU A 165 -5.82 4.72 -16.28
C LEU A 165 -6.39 6.15 -16.45
N SER A 166 -7.43 6.49 -15.68
CA SER A 166 -7.96 7.85 -15.56
C SER A 166 -7.25 8.64 -14.45
N ALA A 167 -7.20 9.97 -14.59
CA ALA A 167 -6.67 10.88 -13.56
C ALA A 167 -7.62 11.09 -12.37
N ALA A 168 -8.86 10.60 -12.47
CA ALA A 168 -9.85 10.71 -11.41
C ALA A 168 -9.43 9.89 -10.18
N MET A 169 -9.45 10.55 -9.04
CA MET A 169 -9.24 10.00 -7.70
C MET A 169 -10.58 9.93 -6.96
N ARG A 170 -10.70 8.97 -6.06
CA ARG A 170 -11.74 8.96 -5.02
C ARG A 170 -11.09 8.99 -3.65
N PHE A 171 -11.79 9.55 -2.68
CA PHE A 171 -11.43 9.47 -1.26
C PHE A 171 -12.67 9.13 -0.44
N GLY A 172 -12.46 8.60 0.76
CA GLY A 172 -13.52 8.42 1.72
C GLY A 172 -13.00 8.12 3.12
N ALA A 173 -13.93 8.11 4.07
CA ALA A 173 -13.68 7.75 5.44
C ALA A 173 -14.82 6.88 5.97
N VAL A 174 -14.47 5.95 6.85
CA VAL A 174 -15.42 5.13 7.61
C VAL A 174 -15.12 5.25 9.10
N ASP A 175 -16.14 5.43 9.92
CA ASP A 175 -15.97 5.53 11.37
C ASP A 175 -15.57 4.18 12.00
N ARG A 176 -15.30 4.17 13.31
CA ARG A 176 -14.93 2.94 14.05
C ARG A 176 -15.95 1.81 13.98
N ALA A 177 -17.20 2.10 13.66
CA ALA A 177 -18.28 1.12 13.52
C ALA A 177 -18.47 0.67 12.06
N GLY A 178 -17.74 1.26 11.12
CA GLY A 178 -17.77 0.94 9.70
C GLY A 178 -18.80 1.75 8.90
N ALA A 179 -19.39 2.79 9.48
CA ALA A 179 -20.29 3.68 8.74
C ALA A 179 -19.49 4.69 7.92
N VAL A 180 -19.90 4.93 6.67
CA VAL A 180 -19.24 5.89 5.77
C VAL A 180 -19.54 7.31 6.27
N THR A 181 -18.48 8.06 6.60
CA THR A 181 -18.56 9.44 7.11
C THR A 181 -18.18 10.49 6.07
N ALA A 182 -17.38 10.10 5.07
CA ALA A 182 -17.02 10.95 3.95
C ALA A 182 -16.86 10.12 2.67
N LEU A 183 -17.22 10.70 1.53
CA LEU A 183 -16.95 10.15 0.22
C LEU A 183 -16.90 11.28 -0.80
N GLY A 184 -15.89 11.29 -1.66
CA GLY A 184 -15.75 12.31 -2.69
C GLY A 184 -14.81 11.89 -3.81
N ARG A 185 -14.70 12.77 -4.80
CA ARG A 185 -13.84 12.61 -5.97
C ARG A 185 -13.15 13.92 -6.31
N PHE A 186 -11.98 13.83 -6.92
CA PHE A 186 -11.26 14.96 -7.51
C PHE A 186 -10.40 14.42 -8.66
N ASP A 187 -9.96 15.30 -9.55
CA ASP A 187 -9.01 14.94 -10.59
C ASP A 187 -7.58 15.28 -10.14
N ALA A 188 -6.67 14.32 -10.24
CA ALA A 188 -5.24 14.55 -10.09
C ALA A 188 -4.68 15.26 -11.34
N PRO A 189 -3.52 15.93 -11.26
CA PRO A 189 -2.90 16.60 -12.41
C PRO A 189 -2.65 15.68 -13.62
N TYR A 190 -2.45 14.38 -13.37
CA TYR A 190 -2.34 13.33 -14.39
C TYR A 190 -2.66 11.97 -13.78
N CYS A 191 -2.85 10.94 -14.62
CA CYS A 191 -2.99 9.57 -14.15
C CYS A 191 -1.66 9.07 -13.57
N SER A 192 -1.60 8.87 -12.26
CA SER A 192 -0.44 8.34 -11.56
C SER A 192 -0.79 7.07 -10.81
N MET A 193 0.18 6.15 -10.67
CA MET A 193 0.11 5.14 -9.62
C MET A 193 0.40 5.81 -8.27
N VAL A 194 -0.63 5.89 -7.44
CA VAL A 194 -0.55 6.43 -6.08
C VAL A 194 -0.66 5.26 -5.12
N HIS A 195 0.48 4.83 -4.54
CA HIS A 195 0.52 3.63 -3.72
C HIS A 195 -0.02 3.87 -2.31
N ASP A 196 0.57 4.86 -1.64
CA ASP A 196 0.23 5.25 -0.28
C ASP A 196 -0.19 6.74 -0.23
N PHE A 197 -0.82 7.12 0.87
CA PHE A 197 -1.20 8.49 1.16
C PHE A 197 -0.92 8.82 2.63
N ILE A 198 -1.00 10.10 2.97
CA ILE A 198 -0.67 10.57 4.31
C ILE A 198 -1.95 11.02 4.99
N LEU A 199 -2.08 10.68 6.28
CA LEU A 199 -3.14 11.17 7.13
C LEU A 199 -2.53 11.83 8.37
N THR A 200 -2.99 13.03 8.69
CA THR A 200 -2.73 13.74 9.94
C THR A 200 -4.04 13.99 10.68
N GLU A 201 -3.96 14.65 11.83
CA GLU A 201 -5.14 15.08 12.59
C GLU A 201 -6.14 15.87 11.73
N ARG A 202 -5.69 16.77 10.85
CA ARG A 202 -6.59 17.67 10.10
C ARG A 202 -6.52 17.52 8.59
N HIS A 203 -5.58 16.77 8.04
CA HIS A 203 -5.37 16.69 6.60
C HIS A 203 -5.23 15.25 6.10
N ALA A 204 -5.70 15.03 4.88
CA ALA A 204 -5.33 13.90 4.03
C ALA A 204 -4.46 14.44 2.90
N VAL A 205 -3.34 13.78 2.58
CA VAL A 205 -2.40 14.22 1.56
C VAL A 205 -2.16 13.11 0.54
N PHE A 206 -2.23 13.47 -0.74
CA PHE A 206 -2.13 12.57 -1.88
C PHE A 206 -0.87 12.90 -2.70
N PRO A 207 0.21 12.10 -2.56
CA PRO A 207 1.41 12.27 -3.38
C PRO A 207 1.16 11.78 -4.81
N ILE A 208 1.03 12.70 -5.76
CA ILE A 208 0.91 12.42 -7.20
C ILE A 208 2.31 12.54 -7.81
N MET A 209 2.97 11.40 -7.97
CA MET A 209 4.36 11.33 -8.43
C MET A 209 4.45 10.79 -9.87
N PRO A 210 5.54 11.03 -10.62
CA PRO A 210 5.60 10.79 -12.06
C PRO A 210 5.73 9.31 -12.50
N LEU A 211 5.14 8.37 -11.75
CA LEU A 211 4.89 7.01 -12.22
C LEU A 211 3.55 6.97 -12.96
N ALA A 212 3.55 7.50 -14.19
CA ALA A 212 2.34 7.87 -14.90
C ALA A 212 1.73 6.73 -15.73
N GLY A 213 0.40 6.63 -15.66
CA GLY A 213 -0.42 5.69 -16.42
C GLY A 213 -0.66 6.16 -17.86
N SER A 214 -0.65 5.23 -18.82
CA SER A 214 -0.97 5.54 -20.22
C SER A 214 -1.77 4.40 -20.86
N LEU A 215 -3.03 4.72 -21.22
CA LEU A 215 -3.88 3.77 -21.93
C LEU A 215 -3.35 3.46 -23.33
N VAL A 216 -2.79 4.46 -24.02
CA VAL A 216 -2.19 4.29 -25.35
C VAL A 216 -1.02 3.30 -25.29
N ARG A 217 -0.15 3.43 -24.29
CA ARG A 217 0.98 2.50 -24.08
C ARG A 217 0.49 1.09 -23.77
N ALA A 218 -0.51 0.96 -22.90
CA ALA A 218 -1.11 -0.33 -22.58
C ALA A 218 -1.75 -1.01 -23.81
N MET A 219 -2.48 -0.24 -24.63
CA MET A 219 -3.09 -0.74 -25.87
C MET A 219 -2.04 -1.14 -26.92
N ALA A 220 -0.86 -0.51 -26.90
CA ALA A 220 0.27 -0.88 -27.74
C ALA A 220 1.07 -2.09 -27.20
N GLY A 221 0.63 -2.73 -26.11
CA GLY A 221 1.29 -3.88 -25.50
C GLY A 221 2.41 -3.55 -24.51
N GLY A 222 2.63 -2.27 -24.22
CA GLY A 222 3.58 -1.81 -23.20
C GLY A 222 3.00 -1.88 -21.78
N LEU A 223 3.86 -1.68 -20.77
CA LEU A 223 3.42 -1.63 -19.38
C LEU A 223 2.54 -0.39 -19.11
N PRO A 224 1.41 -0.53 -18.38
CA PRO A 224 0.45 0.55 -18.22
C PRO A 224 1.00 1.74 -17.43
N PHE A 225 1.95 1.51 -16.51
CA PHE A 225 2.63 2.54 -15.73
C PHE A 225 4.11 2.59 -16.09
N ALA A 226 4.66 3.80 -16.20
CA ALA A 226 6.07 4.03 -16.49
C ALA A 226 6.54 5.36 -15.89
N TRP A 227 7.80 5.41 -15.49
CA TRP A 227 8.47 6.59 -14.96
C TRP A 227 8.62 7.67 -16.04
N GLN A 228 8.05 8.85 -15.77
CA GLN A 228 7.99 10.02 -16.66
C GLN A 228 8.36 11.30 -15.88
N PRO A 229 9.64 11.45 -15.48
CA PRO A 229 10.10 12.50 -14.55
C PRO A 229 9.79 13.93 -14.99
N GLU A 230 9.60 14.16 -16.29
CA GLU A 230 9.22 15.43 -16.92
C GLU A 230 7.85 15.96 -16.49
N LEU A 231 6.95 15.10 -15.99
CA LEU A 231 5.65 15.51 -15.48
C LEU A 231 5.73 16.23 -14.12
N GLY A 232 6.87 16.12 -13.42
CA GLY A 232 7.05 16.65 -12.07
C GLY A 232 6.17 15.97 -11.01
N GLY A 233 6.38 16.30 -9.74
CA GLY A 233 5.56 15.80 -8.63
C GLY A 233 4.57 16.83 -8.12
N HIS A 234 3.39 16.39 -7.70
CA HIS A 234 2.35 17.22 -7.10
C HIS A 234 1.85 16.59 -5.79
N ILE A 235 1.77 17.39 -4.74
CA ILE A 235 1.24 16.95 -3.44
C ILE A 235 -0.11 17.62 -3.23
N GLY A 236 -1.19 16.84 -3.25
CA GLY A 236 -2.54 17.34 -2.99
C GLY A 236 -2.85 17.28 -1.50
N VAL A 237 -2.97 18.42 -0.82
CA VAL A 237 -3.31 18.53 0.60
C VAL A 237 -4.77 18.89 0.74
N MET A 238 -5.55 18.04 1.39
CA MET A 238 -6.99 18.20 1.58
C MET A 238 -7.33 18.29 3.07
N ARG A 239 -8.18 19.23 3.47
CA ARG A 239 -8.65 19.33 4.86
C ARG A 239 -9.67 18.22 5.13
N ARG A 240 -9.50 17.47 6.21
CA ARG A 240 -10.49 16.49 6.69
C ARG A 240 -11.80 17.22 7.00
N GLY A 241 -12.91 16.72 6.46
CA GLY A 241 -14.22 17.37 6.54
C GLY A 241 -14.44 18.56 5.60
N GLY A 242 -13.41 19.00 4.87
CA GLY A 242 -13.50 20.11 3.91
C GLY A 242 -13.68 19.70 2.46
N GLY A 243 -13.83 18.41 2.16
CA GLY A 243 -14.12 17.91 0.81
C GLY A 243 -13.05 18.22 -0.25
N ALA A 244 -13.37 17.92 -1.50
CA ALA A 244 -12.49 18.13 -2.65
C ALA A 244 -12.21 19.62 -2.90
N GLU A 245 -13.13 20.50 -2.49
CA GLU A 245 -13.03 21.95 -2.55
C GLU A 245 -11.93 22.53 -1.66
N SER A 246 -11.52 21.80 -0.62
CA SER A 246 -10.39 22.17 0.24
C SER A 246 -9.03 21.74 -0.31
N LEU A 247 -8.99 21.05 -1.45
CA LEU A 247 -7.76 20.50 -2.01
C LEU A 247 -6.85 21.61 -2.52
N ARG A 248 -5.61 21.62 -2.03
CA ARG A 248 -4.55 22.55 -2.44
C ARG A 248 -3.35 21.76 -2.96
N TRP A 249 -2.79 22.21 -4.06
CA TRP A 249 -1.66 21.54 -4.73
C TRP A 249 -0.33 22.22 -4.40
N PHE A 250 0.67 21.41 -4.07
CA PHE A 250 2.07 21.81 -3.88
C PHE A 250 2.95 21.13 -4.92
N ARG A 251 4.00 21.80 -5.39
CA ARG A 251 5.01 21.23 -6.29
C ARG A 251 6.02 20.42 -5.48
N ALA A 252 6.30 19.20 -5.90
CA ALA A 252 7.33 18.35 -5.34
C ALA A 252 8.53 18.23 -6.28
N GLU A 253 9.72 18.12 -5.69
CA GLU A 253 10.90 17.69 -6.43
C GLU A 253 10.70 16.27 -6.98
N THR A 254 11.09 16.06 -8.24
CA THR A 254 10.97 14.78 -8.92
C THR A 254 11.57 13.63 -8.11
N GLY A 255 10.75 12.64 -7.83
CA GLY A 255 11.06 11.43 -7.09
C GLY A 255 9.81 10.57 -6.96
N TYR A 256 9.88 9.49 -6.17
CA TYR A 256 8.73 8.63 -5.92
C TYR A 256 8.66 8.23 -4.44
N VAL A 257 7.45 8.01 -3.92
CA VAL A 257 7.22 7.53 -2.56
C VAL A 257 6.32 6.31 -2.67
N PHE A 258 6.80 5.16 -2.18
CA PHE A 258 5.97 3.98 -1.99
C PHE A 258 5.28 4.07 -0.63
N HIS A 259 6.01 3.98 0.47
CA HIS A 259 5.41 3.95 1.80
C HIS A 259 5.67 5.19 2.64
N VAL A 260 4.67 5.53 3.44
CA VAL A 260 4.70 6.57 4.46
C VAL A 260 5.00 5.94 5.81
N MET A 261 5.99 6.47 6.54
CA MET A 261 6.26 6.04 7.92
C MET A 261 5.19 6.59 8.88
N ASN A 262 5.03 7.91 8.93
CA ASN A 262 4.00 8.58 9.73
C ASN A 262 3.88 10.06 9.32
N ALA A 263 2.85 10.75 9.80
CA ALA A 263 2.72 12.19 9.66
C ALA A 263 1.95 12.80 10.83
N TRP A 264 2.14 14.09 11.07
CA TRP A 264 1.46 14.86 12.11
C TRP A 264 1.46 16.35 11.76
N GLU A 265 0.82 17.15 12.61
CA GLU A 265 0.83 18.60 12.49
C GLU A 265 1.44 19.24 13.73
N GLU A 266 2.30 20.23 13.52
CA GLU A 266 3.02 20.97 14.56
C GLU A 266 3.23 22.41 14.08
N ASP A 267 2.95 23.39 14.94
CA ASP A 267 3.09 24.83 14.65
C ASP A 267 2.45 25.28 13.32
N GLY A 268 1.26 24.75 13.02
CA GLY A 268 0.50 25.06 11.81
C GLY A 268 1.04 24.39 10.53
N ARG A 269 2.11 23.60 10.62
CA ARG A 269 2.69 22.86 9.50
C ARG A 269 2.33 21.39 9.55
N LEU A 270 2.28 20.78 8.38
CA LEU A 270 2.18 19.34 8.20
C LEU A 270 3.59 18.76 8.05
N LEU A 271 3.90 17.76 8.86
CA LEU A 271 5.15 17.01 8.80
C LEU A 271 4.84 15.58 8.38
N ALA A 272 5.58 15.04 7.43
CA ALA A 272 5.41 13.67 6.97
C ALA A 272 6.75 13.00 6.73
N ASP A 273 6.93 11.84 7.33
CA ASP A 273 8.11 11.00 7.17
C ASP A 273 7.80 9.90 6.15
N VAL A 274 8.53 9.87 5.05
CA VAL A 274 8.26 9.03 3.87
C VAL A 274 9.52 8.32 3.38
N MET A 275 9.36 7.13 2.80
CA MET A 275 10.44 6.43 2.10
C MET A 275 10.50 6.94 0.66
N ARG A 276 11.45 7.85 0.40
CA ARG A 276 11.58 8.52 -0.89
C ARG A 276 12.67 7.91 -1.74
N TYR A 277 12.32 7.68 -3.00
CA TYR A 277 13.18 7.26 -4.09
C TYR A 277 13.46 8.44 -5.02
N GLU A 278 14.61 8.43 -5.69
CA GLU A 278 14.83 9.32 -6.84
C GLU A 278 14.14 8.79 -8.10
N GLU A 279 14.16 7.47 -8.30
CA GLU A 279 13.43 6.74 -9.34
C GLU A 279 12.73 5.52 -8.75
N PRO A 280 11.51 5.17 -9.20
CA PRO A 280 10.80 4.01 -8.67
C PRO A 280 11.48 2.69 -9.11
N PRO A 281 11.78 1.75 -8.19
CA PRO A 281 12.16 0.38 -8.56
C PRO A 281 11.01 -0.35 -9.28
N LEU A 282 11.33 -1.43 -10.01
CA LEU A 282 10.39 -2.36 -10.67
C LEU A 282 9.56 -1.80 -11.83
N PHE A 283 9.69 -0.52 -12.16
CA PHE A 283 8.98 0.10 -13.27
C PHE A 283 9.96 0.62 -14.33
N PRO A 284 9.63 0.51 -15.64
CA PRO A 284 10.44 1.08 -16.69
C PRO A 284 10.17 2.58 -16.85
N ARG A 285 10.99 3.24 -17.65
CA ARG A 285 10.71 4.54 -18.26
C ARG A 285 9.72 4.41 -19.43
N ALA A 286 9.21 5.53 -19.93
CA ALA A 286 8.22 5.53 -21.01
C ALA A 286 8.71 4.88 -22.32
N ASP A 287 10.01 4.87 -22.58
CA ASP A 287 10.66 4.22 -23.72
C ASP A 287 10.93 2.72 -23.50
N GLY A 288 10.56 2.18 -22.32
CA GLY A 288 10.74 0.78 -21.96
C GLY A 288 12.09 0.45 -21.30
N GLN A 289 13.03 1.40 -21.22
CA GLN A 289 14.29 1.20 -20.52
C GLN A 289 14.06 1.07 -19.00
N PRO A 290 14.88 0.28 -18.27
CA PRO A 290 14.78 0.21 -16.82
C PRO A 290 15.14 1.55 -16.16
N THR A 291 14.67 1.77 -14.94
CA THR A 291 15.16 2.83 -14.05
C THR A 291 16.58 2.53 -13.57
N ASP A 292 17.30 3.56 -13.15
CA ASP A 292 18.69 3.43 -12.69
C ASP A 292 18.74 2.75 -11.31
N PRO A 293 19.36 1.55 -11.18
CA PRO A 293 19.45 0.84 -9.91
C PRO A 293 20.13 1.62 -8.77
N ALA A 294 21.01 2.58 -9.07
CA ALA A 294 21.61 3.43 -8.04
C ALA A 294 20.61 4.44 -7.45
N ARG A 295 19.57 4.79 -8.23
CA ARG A 295 18.55 5.80 -7.92
C ARG A 295 17.23 5.21 -7.41
N THR A 296 17.13 3.89 -7.40
CA THR A 296 15.98 3.13 -6.86
C THR A 296 16.14 2.76 -5.39
N ARG A 297 17.01 3.47 -4.67
CA ARG A 297 17.21 3.33 -3.22
C ARG A 297 16.31 4.29 -2.47
N ALA A 298 15.40 3.76 -1.67
CA ALA A 298 14.61 4.59 -0.77
C ALA A 298 15.46 5.04 0.41
N ARG A 299 15.28 6.31 0.80
CA ARG A 299 15.78 6.89 2.05
C ARG A 299 14.63 7.52 2.83
N LEU A 300 14.75 7.54 4.15
CA LEU A 300 13.77 8.20 5.00
C LEU A 300 13.92 9.72 4.87
N CYS A 301 12.87 10.39 4.41
CA CYS A 301 12.82 11.83 4.24
C CYS A 301 11.66 12.44 5.02
N ARG A 302 11.86 13.65 5.55
CA ARG A 302 10.82 14.44 6.22
C ARG A 302 10.38 15.59 5.33
N TRP A 303 9.11 15.59 4.96
CA TRP A 303 8.45 16.73 4.32
C TRP A 303 7.91 17.69 5.36
N ARG A 304 7.99 18.99 5.08
CA ARG A 304 7.36 20.06 5.86
C ARG A 304 6.58 20.97 4.94
N ILE A 305 5.25 20.89 5.05
CA ILE A 305 4.31 21.61 4.21
C ILE A 305 3.59 22.64 5.08
N ASP A 306 3.50 23.87 4.62
CA ASP A 306 2.63 24.90 5.22
C ASP A 306 1.31 24.94 4.43
N PRO A 307 0.24 24.28 4.90
CA PRO A 307 -1.02 24.16 4.18
C PRO A 307 -1.75 25.50 4.00
N GLU A 308 -1.47 26.49 4.85
CA GLU A 308 -2.12 27.81 4.85
C GLU A 308 -1.18 28.93 4.34
N GLY A 309 0.10 28.60 4.10
CA GLY A 309 1.12 29.55 3.63
C GLY A 309 0.83 30.12 2.24
N GLY A 310 1.55 31.16 1.82
CA GLY A 310 1.32 31.85 0.54
C GLY A 310 1.95 31.20 -0.71
N THR A 311 2.65 30.07 -0.58
CA THR A 311 3.42 29.44 -1.67
C THR A 311 3.00 27.99 -1.91
N ASP A 312 3.25 27.46 -3.10
CA ASP A 312 3.03 26.04 -3.45
C ASP A 312 4.29 25.17 -3.29
N ALA A 313 5.30 25.68 -2.58
CA ALA A 313 6.54 24.97 -2.29
C ALA A 313 6.52 24.37 -0.88
N PHE A 314 7.28 23.30 -0.68
CA PHE A 314 7.53 22.70 0.63
C PHE A 314 8.99 22.27 0.73
N THR A 315 9.48 22.02 1.95
CA THR A 315 10.85 21.57 2.15
C THR A 315 10.90 20.09 2.49
N GLN A 316 12.00 19.45 2.12
CA GLN A 316 12.28 18.08 2.52
C GLN A 316 13.73 17.94 3.00
N ASP A 317 13.94 17.13 4.03
CA ASP A 317 15.26 16.76 4.51
C ASP A 317 15.38 15.23 4.58
N VAL A 318 16.54 14.69 4.21
CA VAL A 318 16.87 13.29 4.47
C VAL A 318 17.13 13.13 5.96
N LEU A 319 16.44 12.19 6.61
CA LEU A 319 16.59 11.90 8.05
C LEU A 319 17.66 10.85 8.34
N ASP A 320 17.89 9.93 7.39
CA ASP A 320 18.77 8.78 7.57
C ASP A 320 19.46 8.46 6.22
N ASP A 321 20.75 8.14 6.27
CA ASP A 321 21.55 7.79 5.09
C ASP A 321 21.40 6.31 4.69
N LEU A 322 20.84 5.48 5.57
CA LEU A 322 20.51 4.09 5.30
C LEU A 322 19.44 3.97 4.22
N SER A 323 19.70 3.09 3.26
CA SER A 323 18.66 2.68 2.32
C SER A 323 17.78 1.61 2.94
N GLY A 324 16.46 1.79 2.83
CA GLY A 324 15.50 0.86 3.38
C GLY A 324 14.08 1.07 2.90
N GLU A 325 13.16 0.28 3.45
CA GLU A 325 11.74 0.30 3.12
C GLU A 325 10.92 -0.39 4.24
N PHE A 326 9.63 -0.57 4.02
CA PHE A 326 8.64 -1.17 4.89
C PHE A 326 8.60 -0.50 6.26
N PRO A 327 8.39 0.83 6.30
CA PRO A 327 8.39 1.57 7.54
C PRO A 327 7.16 1.18 8.38
N ARG A 328 7.35 1.18 9.70
CA ARG A 328 6.34 0.92 10.71
C ARG A 328 6.53 1.89 11.87
N VAL A 329 5.42 2.27 12.47
CA VAL A 329 5.39 3.02 13.73
C VAL A 329 4.51 2.30 14.73
N ASP A 330 4.54 2.75 15.97
CA ASP A 330 3.53 2.39 16.96
C ASP A 330 2.16 2.88 16.47
N ASP A 331 1.25 1.97 16.16
CA ASP A 331 -0.07 2.30 15.60
C ASP A 331 -0.88 3.24 16.52
N ARG A 332 -0.58 3.29 17.83
CA ARG A 332 -1.17 4.26 18.78
C ARG A 332 -0.74 5.71 18.54
N ARG A 333 0.26 5.92 17.67
CA ARG A 333 0.82 7.23 17.29
C ARG A 333 0.62 7.54 15.81
N ALA A 334 -0.12 6.70 15.07
CA ALA A 334 -0.45 6.96 13.68
C ALA A 334 -1.17 8.31 13.54
N GLY A 335 -0.68 9.18 12.66
CA GLY A 335 -1.21 10.52 12.45
C GLY A 335 -0.84 11.55 13.53
N ARG A 336 0.03 11.19 14.49
CA ARG A 336 0.38 12.00 15.67
C ARG A 336 1.90 12.14 15.85
N PRO A 337 2.36 13.14 16.64
CA PRO A 337 3.79 13.28 16.94
C PRO A 337 4.36 11.99 17.52
N TYR A 338 5.52 11.58 17.03
CA TYR A 338 6.14 10.31 17.39
C TYR A 338 7.67 10.44 17.43
N ARG A 339 8.33 9.45 18.04
CA ARG A 339 9.79 9.44 18.21
C ARG A 339 10.46 8.10 17.87
N HIS A 340 9.68 7.08 17.53
CA HIS A 340 10.16 5.73 17.23
C HIS A 340 9.51 5.23 15.95
N GLY A 341 10.34 4.93 14.95
CA GLY A 341 9.96 4.22 13.74
C GLY A 341 10.92 3.07 13.50
N TRP A 342 10.45 2.04 12.81
CA TRP A 342 11.21 0.87 12.41
C TRP A 342 11.06 0.69 10.91
N PHE A 343 12.11 0.29 10.21
CA PHE A 343 12.06 -0.05 8.79
C PHE A 343 13.11 -1.13 8.50
N VAL A 344 12.91 -1.86 7.40
CA VAL A 344 13.89 -2.84 6.91
C VAL A 344 14.96 -2.09 6.13
N ALA A 345 16.22 -2.29 6.47
CA ALA A 345 17.34 -1.63 5.81
C ALA A 345 18.32 -2.68 5.26
N SER A 346 18.95 -2.36 4.13
CA SER A 346 20.07 -3.13 3.62
C SER A 346 21.36 -2.64 4.27
N ARG A 347 22.14 -3.55 4.89
CA ARG A 347 23.49 -3.25 5.38
C ARG A 347 24.50 -3.54 4.27
N GLY A 348 25.05 -2.49 3.66
CA GLY A 348 26.06 -2.59 2.60
C GLY A 348 25.60 -2.06 1.25
N ASP A 349 26.55 -1.75 0.36
CA ASP A 349 26.25 -1.46 -1.03
C ASP A 349 25.91 -2.81 -1.72
N PRO A 350 24.70 -3.03 -2.28
CA PRO A 350 24.35 -4.28 -2.97
C PRO A 350 25.23 -4.58 -4.21
N PHE A 351 26.17 -3.69 -4.55
CA PHE A 351 27.19 -3.88 -5.58
C PHE A 351 28.61 -4.12 -5.02
N ASP A 352 28.77 -4.19 -3.70
CA ASP A 352 30.01 -4.62 -3.04
C ASP A 352 29.97 -6.15 -2.92
N THR A 353 30.16 -6.81 -4.06
CA THR A 353 30.46 -8.26 -4.18
C THR A 353 31.76 -8.46 -4.91
#